data_AF-A0A1E5AJ55-F1
#
_entry.id   AF-A0A1E5AJ55-F1
#
_cell.length_a   1.000
_cell.length_b   1.000
_cell.length_c   1.000
_cell.angle_alpha   90.00
_cell.angle_beta   90.00
_cell.angle_gamma   90.00
#
_symmetry.space_group_name_H-M   'P 1'
#
loop_
_entity.id
_entity.type
_entity.pdbx_description
1 polymer ?
#
loop_
_entity_poly.entity_id
_entity_poly.type
_entity_poly.pdbx_seq_one_letter_code
_entity_poly.pdbx_strand_id
1 'polypeptide(L)'
;MTRSRWHITRTDSTLTLSRRLPARFDVAAQTVLPGGNPLRLAHQIRQDLWRKLQNLRGFAPAVEITAERQGVRVRAGGQVAGRVPANAAGLIADVLEDPANRARWARHASRGQGAALHNARADAKETPGTAAKIDMQSESSA
;
A
#
# COMPACT_ATOMS: atom_id res chain seq x y z
N MET A 1 23.65 8.18 -18.13
CA MET A 1 22.81 7.84 -16.95
C MET A 1 21.50 8.61 -17.02
N THR A 2 20.50 8.09 -17.72
CA THR A 2 19.16 8.69 -17.73
C THR A 2 18.50 8.39 -16.39
N ARG A 3 18.28 9.43 -15.58
CA ARG A 3 17.58 9.32 -14.29
C ARG A 3 16.20 8.73 -14.58
N SER A 4 16.01 7.44 -14.31
CA SER A 4 14.69 6.82 -14.42
C SER A 4 13.78 7.52 -13.42
N ARG A 5 12.90 8.38 -13.94
CA ARG A 5 11.95 9.17 -13.15
C ARG A 5 10.88 8.22 -12.62
N TRP A 6 10.94 7.92 -11.33
CA TRP A 6 9.89 7.18 -10.65
C TRP A 6 8.70 8.11 -10.43
N HIS A 7 7.51 7.57 -10.61
CA HIS A 7 6.28 8.28 -10.32
C HIS A 7 5.83 7.93 -8.90
N ILE A 8 5.61 8.96 -8.10
CA ILE A 8 5.11 8.84 -6.73
C ILE A 8 3.76 9.53 -6.72
N THR A 9 2.72 8.75 -6.45
CA THR A 9 1.36 9.26 -6.22
C THR A 9 1.02 9.01 -4.76
N ARG A 10 0.48 10.03 -4.09
CA ARG A 10 0.01 9.93 -2.71
C ARG A 10 -1.46 10.31 -2.67
N THR A 11 -2.23 9.50 -1.98
CA THR A 11 -3.58 9.81 -1.51
C THR A 11 -3.56 9.85 0.02
N ASP A 12 -4.71 10.06 0.65
CA ASP A 12 -4.81 10.20 2.11
C ASP A 12 -4.29 8.97 2.87
N SER A 13 -4.52 7.78 2.33
CA SER A 13 -4.16 6.51 2.96
C SER A 13 -3.23 5.62 2.12
N THR A 14 -2.95 5.98 0.86
CA THR A 14 -2.19 5.15 -0.07
C THR A 14 -1.01 5.90 -0.69
N LEU A 15 0.11 5.21 -0.82
CA LEU A 15 1.27 5.64 -1.59
C LEU A 15 1.54 4.64 -2.69
N THR A 16 1.54 5.11 -3.94
CA THR A 16 1.85 4.30 -5.12
C THR A 16 3.15 4.80 -5.76
N LEU A 17 4.14 3.92 -5.84
CA LEU A 17 5.42 4.11 -6.50
C LEU A 17 5.48 3.24 -7.75
N SER A 18 5.54 3.83 -8.93
CA SER A 18 5.60 3.07 -10.18
C SER A 18 6.67 3.58 -11.15
N ARG A 19 7.16 2.68 -12.00
CA ARG A 19 8.08 3.05 -13.09
C ARG A 19 7.37 3.68 -14.29
N ARG A 20 6.10 3.32 -14.51
CA ARG A 20 5.28 3.79 -15.64
C ARG A 20 3.95 4.30 -15.11
N LEU A 21 3.37 5.24 -15.85
CA LEU A 21 1.98 5.68 -15.67
C LEU A 21 1.12 5.19 -16.84
N PRO A 22 -0.13 4.76 -16.60
CA PRO A 22 -0.70 4.51 -15.26
C PRO A 22 0.00 3.35 -14.55
N ALA A 23 -0.04 3.32 -13.21
CA ALA A 23 0.48 2.20 -12.45
C ALA A 23 -0.32 0.93 -12.79
N ARG A 24 0.35 -0.10 -13.30
CA ARG A 24 -0.27 -1.36 -13.71
C ARG A 24 0.33 -2.52 -12.93
N PHE A 25 -0.53 -3.45 -12.55
CA PHE A 25 -0.21 -4.65 -11.80
C PHE A 25 -0.71 -5.87 -12.59
N ASP A 26 -0.03 -6.21 -13.69
CA ASP A 26 -0.37 -7.42 -14.46
C ASP A 26 -0.06 -8.69 -13.64
N VAL A 27 0.93 -8.61 -12.75
CA VAL A 27 1.21 -9.57 -11.68
C VAL A 27 1.49 -8.82 -10.39
N ALA A 28 0.95 -9.31 -9.27
CA ALA A 28 1.19 -8.75 -7.95
C ALA A 28 1.00 -9.80 -6.86
N ALA A 29 1.69 -9.60 -5.75
CA ALA A 29 1.40 -10.25 -4.48
C ALA A 29 1.23 -9.20 -3.38
N GLN A 30 0.63 -9.61 -2.27
CA GLN A 30 0.31 -8.75 -1.14
C GLN A 30 0.91 -9.29 0.14
N THR A 31 1.30 -8.39 1.02
CA THR A 31 1.74 -8.74 2.38
C THR A 31 1.43 -7.60 3.35
N VAL A 32 1.47 -7.89 4.65
CA VAL A 32 1.36 -6.89 5.71
C VAL A 32 2.72 -6.75 6.37
N LEU A 33 3.20 -5.52 6.49
CA LEU A 33 4.44 -5.19 7.19
C LEU A 33 4.16 -4.34 8.43
N PRO A 34 5.01 -4.44 9.46
CA PRO A 34 4.98 -3.46 10.54
C PRO A 34 5.13 -2.05 9.94
N GLY A 35 4.40 -1.09 10.51
CA GLY A 35 4.35 0.28 10.00
C GLY A 35 5.71 0.96 9.92
N GLY A 36 5.79 2.09 9.22
CA GLY A 36 7.01 2.86 9.04
C GLY A 36 6.84 3.90 7.94
N ASN A 37 7.94 4.53 7.51
CA ASN A 37 7.88 5.48 6.40
C ASN A 37 7.50 4.76 5.08
N PRO A 38 6.33 5.05 4.49
CA PRO A 38 5.82 4.31 3.34
C PRO A 38 6.68 4.53 2.09
N LEU A 39 7.22 5.73 1.90
CA LEU A 39 8.07 5.99 0.74
C LEU A 39 9.37 5.16 0.81
N ARG A 40 9.96 5.03 2.00
CA ARG A 40 11.16 4.21 2.21
C ARG A 40 10.88 2.73 1.97
N LEU A 41 9.78 2.21 2.50
CA LEU A 41 9.33 0.84 2.24
C LEU A 41 9.15 0.60 0.73
N ALA A 42 8.42 1.48 0.05
CA ALA A 42 8.15 1.34 -1.38
C ALA A 42 9.45 1.30 -2.20
N HIS A 43 10.42 2.16 -1.89
CA HIS A 43 11.70 2.18 -2.59
C HIS A 43 12.53 0.91 -2.43
N GLN A 44 12.57 0.34 -1.22
CA GLN A 44 13.32 -0.89 -0.94
C GLN A 44 12.65 -2.11 -1.56
N ILE A 45 11.34 -2.28 -1.36
CA ILE A 45 10.58 -3.40 -1.93
C ILE A 45 10.72 -3.41 -3.44
N ARG A 46 10.56 -2.25 -4.08
CA ARG A 46 10.80 -2.09 -5.53
C ARG A 46 12.22 -2.48 -5.94
N GLN A 47 13.24 -2.11 -5.17
CA GLN A 47 14.64 -2.44 -5.47
C GLN A 47 14.87 -3.95 -5.46
N ASP A 48 14.31 -4.64 -4.47
CA ASP A 48 14.48 -6.08 -4.32
C ASP A 48 13.63 -6.87 -5.33
N LEU A 49 12.41 -6.39 -5.62
CA LEU A 49 11.60 -6.92 -6.73
C LEU A 49 12.32 -6.77 -8.07
N TRP A 50 12.91 -5.61 -8.35
CA TRP A 50 13.67 -5.41 -9.58
C TRP A 50 14.85 -6.39 -9.65
N ARG A 51 15.61 -6.57 -8.57
CA ARG A 51 16.73 -7.53 -8.55
C ARG A 51 16.29 -8.96 -8.87
N LYS A 52 15.14 -9.39 -8.33
CA LYS A 52 14.61 -10.75 -8.54
C LYS A 52 13.97 -10.93 -9.93
N LEU A 53 13.30 -9.91 -10.45
CA LEU A 53 12.41 -10.01 -11.60
C LEU A 53 12.91 -9.26 -12.85
N GLN A 54 14.09 -8.65 -12.83
CA GLN A 54 14.67 -7.92 -13.98
C GLN A 54 14.81 -8.77 -15.25
N ASN A 55 14.90 -10.11 -15.12
CA ASN A 55 14.96 -11.02 -16.26
C ASN A 55 13.59 -11.25 -16.91
N LEU A 56 12.49 -10.81 -16.28
CA LEU A 56 11.17 -10.85 -16.89
C LEU A 56 11.07 -9.77 -17.97
N ARG A 57 10.75 -10.20 -19.19
CA ARG A 57 10.69 -9.32 -20.36
C ARG A 57 9.71 -8.16 -20.12
N GLY A 58 10.23 -6.94 -20.22
CA GLY A 58 9.45 -5.71 -20.09
C GLY A 58 8.85 -5.47 -18.71
N PHE A 59 9.39 -6.11 -17.67
CA PHE A 59 8.93 -5.90 -16.30
C PHE A 59 9.12 -4.44 -15.86
N ALA A 60 8.03 -3.79 -15.45
CA ALA A 60 8.05 -2.45 -14.89
C ALA A 60 7.44 -2.49 -13.48
N PRO A 61 8.25 -2.38 -12.42
CA PRO A 61 7.78 -2.57 -11.06
C PRO A 61 6.84 -1.42 -10.63
N ALA A 62 5.83 -1.81 -9.86
CA ALA A 62 4.89 -0.95 -9.16
C ALA A 62 4.71 -1.46 -7.73
N VAL A 63 4.68 -0.55 -6.77
CA VAL A 63 4.46 -0.84 -5.36
C VAL A 63 3.42 0.14 -4.84
N GLU A 64 2.42 -0.39 -4.18
CA GLU A 64 1.36 0.35 -3.52
C GLU A 64 1.40 0.01 -2.03
N ILE A 65 1.34 1.03 -1.19
CA ILE A 65 1.36 0.91 0.26
C ILE A 65 0.14 1.62 0.80
N THR A 66 -0.70 0.89 1.51
CA THR A 66 -1.90 1.41 2.15
C THR A 66 -1.73 1.33 3.66
N ALA A 67 -1.98 2.45 4.34
CA ALA A 67 -1.96 2.50 5.81
C ALA A 67 -3.13 1.68 6.38
N GLU A 68 -2.85 0.85 7.38
CA GLU A 68 -3.85 0.06 8.10
C GLU A 68 -3.76 0.27 9.61
N ARG A 69 -4.75 -0.25 10.36
CA ARG A 69 -4.82 -0.09 11.82
C ARG A 69 -3.62 -0.66 12.57
N GLN A 70 -2.97 -1.70 12.05
CA GLN A 70 -1.85 -2.41 12.71
C GLN A 70 -0.59 -2.49 11.85
N GLY A 71 -0.41 -1.56 10.90
CA GLY A 71 0.77 -1.53 10.05
C GLY A 71 0.48 -0.97 8.68
N VAL A 72 1.07 -1.57 7.66
CA VAL A 72 0.82 -1.20 6.27
C VAL A 72 0.58 -2.43 5.42
N ARG A 73 -0.46 -2.38 4.59
CA ARG A 73 -0.66 -3.35 3.51
C ARG A 73 0.20 -2.94 2.34
N VAL A 74 1.02 -3.87 1.87
CA VAL A 74 1.84 -3.68 0.68
C VAL A 74 1.26 -4.54 -0.43
N ARG A 75 0.99 -3.94 -1.59
CA ARG A 75 0.78 -4.63 -2.86
C ARG A 75 1.97 -4.34 -3.75
N ALA A 76 2.71 -5.38 -4.14
CA ALA A 76 3.93 -5.22 -4.90
C ALA A 76 3.94 -6.14 -6.12
N GLY A 77 4.45 -5.63 -7.24
CA GLY A 77 4.44 -6.35 -8.50
C GLY A 77 4.81 -5.44 -9.65
N GLY A 78 4.09 -5.55 -10.77
CA GLY A 78 4.30 -4.64 -11.88
C GLY A 78 3.66 -5.07 -13.19
N GLN A 79 3.94 -4.29 -14.23
CA GLN A 79 3.58 -4.60 -15.60
C GLN A 79 4.58 -5.62 -16.17
N VAL A 80 4.13 -6.55 -17.00
CA VAL A 80 4.99 -7.47 -17.77
C VAL A 80 4.68 -7.30 -19.26
N ALA A 81 5.69 -7.36 -20.13
CA ALA A 81 5.45 -7.32 -21.57
C ALA A 81 5.10 -8.72 -22.09
N GLY A 82 3.84 -8.91 -22.47
CA GLY A 82 3.34 -10.17 -23.02
C GLY A 82 2.78 -11.10 -21.95
N ARG A 83 2.98 -12.41 -22.12
CA ARG A 83 2.41 -13.42 -21.21
C ARG A 83 3.11 -13.36 -19.84
N VAL A 84 2.33 -13.24 -18.78
CA VAL A 84 2.81 -13.36 -17.40
C VAL A 84 3.20 -14.82 -17.13
N PRO A 85 4.45 -15.11 -16.73
CA PRO A 85 4.83 -16.45 -16.32
C PRO A 85 4.06 -16.91 -15.08
N ALA A 86 3.63 -18.17 -15.05
CA ALA A 86 2.84 -18.69 -13.93
C ALA A 86 3.56 -18.61 -12.57
N ASN A 87 4.89 -18.68 -12.57
CA ASN A 87 5.71 -18.57 -11.35
C ASN A 87 5.96 -17.12 -10.90
N ALA A 88 5.60 -16.10 -11.68
CA ALA A 88 5.95 -14.71 -11.37
C ALA A 88 5.34 -14.25 -10.03
N ALA A 89 4.09 -14.63 -9.74
CA ALA A 89 3.44 -14.31 -8.48
C ALA A 89 4.16 -14.97 -7.28
N GLY A 90 4.59 -16.23 -7.42
CA GLY A 90 5.38 -16.93 -6.40
C GLY A 90 6.72 -16.26 -6.15
N LEU A 91 7.45 -15.86 -7.20
CA LEU A 91 8.71 -15.14 -7.05
C LEU A 91 8.55 -13.78 -6.34
N ILE A 92 7.43 -13.09 -6.54
CA ILE A 92 7.11 -11.85 -5.81
C ILE A 92 6.80 -12.17 -4.35
N ALA A 93 5.99 -13.19 -4.09
CA ALA A 93 5.66 -13.64 -2.73
C ALA A 93 6.93 -14.01 -1.95
N ASP A 94 7.83 -14.79 -2.54
CA ASP A 94 9.12 -15.17 -1.93
C ASP A 94 9.92 -13.94 -1.48
N VAL A 95 9.98 -12.89 -2.31
CA VAL A 95 10.69 -11.65 -1.97
C VAL A 95 10.00 -10.91 -0.82
N LEU A 96 8.67 -10.88 -0.82
CA LEU A 96 7.86 -10.21 0.21
C LEU A 96 7.89 -10.95 1.55
N GLU A 97 8.00 -12.27 1.53
CA GLU A 97 7.96 -13.13 2.71
C GLU A 97 9.35 -13.41 3.30
N ASP A 98 10.41 -13.22 2.53
CA ASP A 98 11.81 -13.34 2.97
C ASP A 98 12.06 -12.56 4.29
N PRO A 99 12.37 -13.26 5.40
CA PRO A 99 12.58 -12.63 6.70
C PRO A 99 13.71 -11.60 6.73
N ALA A 100 14.80 -11.83 5.97
CA ALA A 100 15.94 -10.92 5.90
C ALA A 100 15.57 -9.62 5.17
N ASN A 101 14.75 -9.72 4.12
CA ASN A 101 14.19 -8.55 3.43
C ASN A 101 13.28 -7.76 4.37
N ARG A 102 12.32 -8.42 5.03
CA ARG A 102 11.37 -7.77 5.94
C ARG A 102 12.07 -7.07 7.10
N ALA A 103 13.06 -7.72 7.73
CA ALA A 103 13.84 -7.12 8.81
C ALA A 103 14.63 -5.89 8.33
N ARG A 104 15.26 -5.96 7.15
CA ARG A 104 15.98 -4.83 6.55
C ARG A 104 15.03 -3.66 6.23
N TRP A 105 13.86 -3.95 5.68
CA TRP A 105 12.87 -2.94 5.33
C TRP A 105 12.35 -2.21 6.57
N ALA A 106 11.93 -2.97 7.60
CA ALA A 106 11.45 -2.42 8.86
C ALA A 106 12.51 -1.53 9.53
N ARG A 107 13.77 -1.99 9.61
CA ARG A 107 14.88 -1.22 10.18
C ARG A 107 15.20 0.07 9.44
N HIS A 108 14.98 0.11 8.13
CA HIS A 108 15.23 1.31 7.33
C HIS A 108 14.05 2.28 7.35
N ALA A 109 12.82 1.75 7.38
CA ALA A 109 11.59 2.54 7.42
C ALA A 109 11.36 3.20 8.79
N SER A 110 11.93 2.67 9.88
CA SER A 110 11.83 3.24 11.23
C SER A 110 12.71 4.48 11.47
N ARG A 111 13.72 4.73 10.63
CA ARG A 111 14.73 5.81 10.80
C ARG A 111 14.24 7.23 10.44
N GLY A 112 12.94 7.49 10.52
CA GLY A 112 12.37 8.78 10.12
C GLY A 112 10.85 8.81 10.21
N GLN A 113 10.33 8.55 11.41
CA GLN A 113 8.91 8.68 11.77
C GLN A 113 8.46 10.15 11.69
N GLY A 114 8.53 10.77 10.50
CA GLY A 114 8.27 12.20 10.32
C GLY A 114 7.33 12.55 9.17
N ALA A 115 6.80 11.56 8.45
CA ALA A 115 5.81 11.80 7.40
C ALA A 115 4.93 10.55 7.26
N ALA A 116 4.14 10.29 8.30
CA ALA A 116 3.09 9.28 8.22
C ALA A 116 2.04 9.75 7.20
N LEU A 117 1.58 8.83 6.34
CA LEU A 117 0.26 8.95 5.72
C LEU A 117 -0.70 9.26 6.88
N HIS A 118 -1.27 10.46 6.89
CA HIS A 118 -2.06 10.90 8.04
C HIS A 118 -3.21 9.92 8.24
N ASN A 119 -3.42 9.58 9.51
CA ASN A 119 -4.34 8.56 9.99
C ASN A 119 -5.71 8.67 9.30
N ALA A 120 -6.10 7.66 8.51
CA ALA A 120 -7.49 7.39 8.15
C ALA A 120 -8.30 6.90 9.37
N ARG A 121 -8.13 7.59 10.50
CA ARG A 121 -8.91 7.49 11.74
C ARG A 121 -9.65 8.79 12.06
N ALA A 122 -9.50 9.85 11.25
CA ALA A 122 -10.19 11.12 11.50
C ALA A 122 -11.64 11.17 10.95
N ASP A 123 -12.04 10.29 10.04
CA ASP A 123 -13.38 10.33 9.39
C ASP A 123 -14.28 9.13 9.70
N ALA A 124 -14.04 8.46 10.82
CA ALA A 124 -15.08 7.72 11.51
C ALA A 124 -15.38 8.44 12.83
N LYS A 125 -15.66 9.75 12.74
CA LYS A 125 -16.48 10.40 13.76
C LYS A 125 -17.85 9.74 13.63
N GLU A 126 -18.11 8.86 14.58
CA GLU A 126 -19.45 8.50 15.01
C GLU A 126 -20.38 9.69 14.79
N THR A 127 -21.38 9.53 13.91
CA THR A 127 -22.58 10.35 14.02
C THR A 127 -23.11 10.09 15.43
N PRO A 128 -23.15 11.08 16.33
CA PRO A 128 -24.06 10.97 17.45
C PRO A 128 -25.44 10.96 16.81
N GLY A 129 -26.16 9.84 16.94
CA GLY A 129 -27.59 9.85 16.72
C GLY A 129 -28.20 10.82 17.72
N THR A 130 -28.28 12.09 17.34
CA THR A 130 -29.04 13.10 18.06
C THR A 130 -30.47 12.61 18.15
N ALA A 131 -30.92 12.43 19.38
CA ALA A 131 -32.30 12.21 19.76
C ALA A 131 -33.22 13.16 18.99
N ALA A 132 -33.99 12.61 18.06
CA ALA A 132 -35.22 13.23 17.61
C ALA A 132 -36.33 12.71 18.52
N LYS A 133 -36.86 13.63 19.32
CA LYS A 133 -38.06 13.47 20.13
C LYS A 133 -39.19 12.87 19.29
N ILE A 134 -39.86 11.87 19.83
CA ILE A 134 -41.27 11.59 19.54
C ILE A 134 -41.98 11.68 20.89
N ASP A 135 -42.37 12.91 21.22
CA ASP A 135 -43.36 13.21 22.24
C ASP A 135 -44.53 13.84 21.48
N MET A 136 -45.58 13.04 21.28
CA MET A 136 -46.92 13.38 20.78
C MET A 136 -47.65 12.03 20.61
N GLN A 137 -48.82 11.72 21.15
CA GLN A 137 -49.87 12.51 21.78
C GLN A 137 -50.89 11.50 22.34
N SER A 138 -51.53 11.80 23.47
CA SER A 138 -52.98 11.59 23.68
C SER A 138 -53.37 12.02 25.09
N GLU A 139 -53.61 13.32 25.25
CA GLU A 139 -54.74 13.78 26.06
C GLU A 139 -55.94 13.85 25.12
N SER A 140 -57.08 13.26 25.48
CA SER A 140 -58.20 14.03 26.04
C SER A 140 -59.46 13.16 26.23
N SER A 141 -60.18 13.53 27.28
CA SER A 141 -61.36 12.91 27.88
C SER A 141 -62.65 13.10 27.06
N ALA A 142 -63.60 12.18 27.24
CA ALA A 142 -65.01 12.48 27.54
C ALA A 142 -65.69 11.21 28.07
#